data_AF-A0A9X3TUW2-F1
#
_entry.id   AF-A0A9X3TUW2-F1
#
_cell.length_a   1.000
_cell.length_b   1.000
_cell.length_c   1.000
_cell.angle_alpha   90.00
_cell.angle_beta   90.00
_cell.angle_gamma   90.00
#
_symmetry.space_group_name_H-M   'P 1'
#
loop_
_entity.id
_entity.type
_entity.pdbx_description
1 polymer ?
#
loop_
_entity_poly.entity_id
_entity_poly.type
_entity_poly.pdbx_seq_one_letter_code
_entity_poly.pdbx_strand_id
1 'polypeptide(L)'
;MYKFFYAVIILALLIGCSKVEPILTEKDIQGITYSYSEHVFINAMFITYVISTLSEDAHKPTSVESLRMYIEGFERANKRRDIYKSVEKIVYNSLSNKYNDQIVKEIDEAYKKLNVISNYLSEYMMKNNTYSSEFMKNITNLRENIKNLLPKIYPQNDNKDITLYNLIAHPEDVVEEYSKEQIEQFLTTLNSSMDHLLNIQEKYKTEKK
;
A
#
# COMPACT_ATOMS: atom_id res chain seq x y z
N MET A 1 10.54 -14.30 -56.91
CA MET A 1 10.30 -13.14 -56.03
C MET A 1 9.71 -13.48 -54.65
N TYR A 2 9.25 -14.71 -54.35
CA TYR A 2 8.65 -15.03 -53.05
C TYR A 2 9.64 -15.40 -51.92
N LYS A 3 10.86 -15.88 -52.24
CA LYS A 3 11.84 -16.31 -51.22
C LYS A 3 12.42 -15.16 -50.38
N PHE A 4 12.47 -13.95 -50.92
CA PHE A 4 12.97 -12.77 -50.20
C PHE A 4 11.92 -12.21 -49.20
N PHE A 5 10.63 -12.37 -49.53
CA PHE A 5 9.52 -11.91 -48.68
C PHE A 5 9.39 -12.76 -47.40
N TYR A 6 9.63 -14.07 -47.50
CA TYR A 6 9.66 -14.95 -46.32
C TYR A 6 10.85 -14.64 -45.39
N ALA A 7 12.01 -14.24 -45.91
CA ALA A 7 13.16 -13.87 -45.08
C ALA A 7 12.89 -12.58 -44.27
N VAL A 8 12.18 -11.61 -44.84
CA VAL A 8 11.78 -10.36 -44.14
C VAL A 8 10.69 -10.63 -43.11
N ILE A 9 9.74 -11.51 -43.40
CA ILE A 9 8.69 -11.92 -42.44
C ILE A 9 9.28 -12.75 -41.30
N ILE A 10 10.26 -13.62 -41.55
CA ILE A 10 10.97 -14.38 -40.51
C ILE A 10 11.84 -13.44 -39.66
N LEU A 11 12.49 -12.44 -40.26
CA LEU A 11 13.25 -11.43 -39.50
C LEU A 11 12.32 -10.55 -38.63
N ALA A 12 11.14 -10.19 -39.14
CA ALA A 12 10.12 -9.46 -38.38
C ALA A 12 9.48 -10.32 -37.26
N LEU A 13 9.31 -11.63 -37.47
CA LEU A 13 8.82 -12.57 -36.46
C LEU A 13 9.88 -12.89 -35.38
N LEU A 14 11.17 -12.82 -35.71
CA LEU A 14 12.26 -12.97 -34.74
C LEU A 14 12.44 -11.72 -33.85
N ILE A 15 12.11 -10.53 -34.36
CA ILE A 15 12.05 -9.29 -33.54
C ILE A 15 10.73 -9.22 -32.74
N GLY A 16 9.69 -9.92 -33.19
CA GLY A 16 8.38 -10.00 -32.55
C GLY A 16 8.27 -10.95 -31.35
N CYS A 17 9.35 -11.56 -30.88
CA CYS A 17 9.30 -12.44 -29.69
C CYS A 17 10.54 -12.35 -28.80
N SER A 18 11.07 -11.15 -28.62
CA SER A 18 11.81 -10.85 -27.41
C SER A 18 10.95 -9.90 -26.59
N LYS A 19 10.35 -10.41 -25.51
CA LYS A 19 10.05 -9.57 -24.34
C LYS A 19 11.39 -9.10 -23.79
N VAL A 20 12.09 -8.21 -24.52
CA VAL A 20 13.12 -7.38 -23.91
C VAL A 20 12.31 -6.52 -22.98
N GLU A 21 12.26 -6.92 -21.71
CA GLU A 21 11.81 -6.02 -20.65
C GLU A 21 12.51 -4.69 -20.93
N PRO A 22 11.78 -3.57 -21.07
CA PRO A 22 12.39 -2.30 -21.39
C PRO A 22 13.55 -2.07 -20.42
N ILE A 23 14.72 -1.70 -20.95
CA ILE A 23 15.87 -1.36 -20.10
C ILE A 23 15.49 -0.06 -19.39
N LEU A 24 15.03 -0.18 -18.15
CA LEU A 24 14.63 0.94 -17.33
C LEU A 24 15.88 1.68 -16.86
N THR A 25 15.85 3.01 -16.95
CA THR A 25 16.89 3.85 -16.37
C THR A 25 16.70 3.95 -14.85
N GLU A 26 17.74 4.34 -14.12
CA GLU A 26 17.65 4.60 -12.68
C GLU A 26 16.55 5.63 -12.33
N LYS A 27 16.40 6.66 -13.16
CA LYS A 27 15.33 7.66 -13.01
C LYS A 27 13.94 7.06 -13.18
N ASP A 28 13.77 6.12 -14.11
CA ASP A 28 12.48 5.44 -14.30
C ASP A 28 12.14 4.59 -13.08
N ILE A 29 13.14 3.88 -12.52
CA ILE A 29 13.00 3.08 -11.31
C ILE A 29 12.65 3.98 -10.11
N GLN A 30 13.31 5.12 -9.95
CA GLN A 30 12.99 6.09 -8.90
C GLN A 30 11.55 6.61 -9.02
N GLY A 31 11.11 7.02 -10.22
CA GLY A 31 9.75 7.48 -10.44
C GLY A 31 8.69 6.41 -10.18
N ILE A 32 9.00 5.16 -10.55
CA ILE A 32 8.20 3.97 -10.25
C ILE A 32 8.08 3.75 -8.74
N THR A 33 9.19 3.76 -8.03
CA THR A 33 9.26 3.52 -6.59
C THR A 33 8.52 4.61 -5.82
N TYR A 34 8.65 5.87 -6.24
CA TYR A 34 7.86 6.98 -5.72
C TYR A 34 6.36 6.78 -5.94
N SER A 35 5.95 6.41 -7.15
CA SER A 35 4.52 6.17 -7.44
C SER A 35 3.95 5.01 -6.61
N TYR A 36 4.78 4.01 -6.31
CA TYR A 36 4.41 2.89 -5.46
C TYR A 36 4.34 3.28 -3.97
N SER A 37 5.27 4.10 -3.48
CA SER A 37 5.20 4.63 -2.10
C SER A 37 4.03 5.60 -1.92
N GLU A 38 3.65 6.37 -2.95
CA GLU A 38 2.41 7.17 -2.93
C GLU A 38 1.16 6.31 -2.68
N HIS A 39 1.16 5.03 -3.09
CA HIS A 39 0.04 4.13 -2.77
C HIS A 39 0.01 3.75 -1.31
N VAL A 40 1.18 3.52 -0.70
CA VAL A 40 1.31 3.32 0.74
C VAL A 40 0.72 4.52 1.50
N PHE A 41 1.04 5.73 1.03
CA PHE A 41 0.50 6.97 1.57
C PHE A 41 -1.03 7.07 1.41
N ILE A 42 -1.55 6.87 0.20
CA ILE A 42 -2.99 6.95 -0.08
C ILE A 42 -3.77 5.96 0.78
N ASN A 43 -3.27 4.73 0.95
CA ASN A 43 -3.88 3.72 1.81
C ASN A 43 -3.93 4.18 3.28
N ALA A 44 -2.81 4.67 3.82
CA ALA A 44 -2.75 5.18 5.19
C ALA A 44 -3.70 6.37 5.41
N MET A 45 -3.73 7.30 4.45
CA MET A 45 -4.59 8.49 4.50
C MET A 45 -6.06 8.13 4.38
N PHE A 46 -6.42 7.22 3.47
CA PHE A 46 -7.79 6.72 3.34
C PHE A 46 -8.30 6.13 4.65
N ILE A 47 -7.51 5.24 5.26
CA ILE A 47 -7.84 4.62 6.55
C ILE A 47 -8.10 5.70 7.62
N THR A 48 -7.23 6.71 7.70
CA THR A 48 -7.37 7.82 8.66
C THR A 48 -8.65 8.61 8.42
N TYR A 49 -8.94 8.94 7.16
CA TYR A 49 -10.06 9.79 6.80
C TYR A 49 -11.40 9.10 7.07
N VAL A 50 -11.49 7.80 6.78
CA VAL A 50 -12.64 6.96 7.09
C VAL A 50 -12.95 7.01 8.60
N ILE A 51 -11.93 6.89 9.44
CA ILE A 51 -12.09 6.87 10.90
C ILE A 51 -12.48 8.25 11.44
N SER A 52 -11.78 9.31 11.00
CA SER A 52 -12.06 10.67 11.45
C SER A 52 -13.49 11.10 11.12
N THR A 53 -13.92 10.85 9.87
CA THR A 53 -15.27 11.18 9.38
C THR A 53 -16.36 10.43 10.14
N LEU A 54 -16.07 9.22 10.63
CA LEU A 54 -17.00 8.48 11.46
C LEU A 54 -16.97 8.90 12.92
N SER A 55 -15.88 9.47 13.43
CA SER A 55 -15.73 9.77 14.85
C SER A 55 -16.23 11.16 15.28
N GLU A 56 -16.38 12.09 14.34
CA GLU A 56 -16.87 13.45 14.59
C GLU A 56 -18.24 13.63 13.90
N ASP A 57 -19.28 13.92 14.70
CA ASP A 57 -20.66 14.19 14.26
C ASP A 57 -21.30 13.13 13.32
N ALA A 58 -21.43 11.89 13.79
CA ALA A 58 -22.25 10.84 13.15
C ALA A 58 -23.76 11.17 13.03
N HIS A 59 -24.17 12.39 13.36
CA HIS A 59 -25.55 12.88 13.28
C HIS A 59 -25.79 13.84 12.10
N LYS A 60 -24.76 14.17 11.31
CA LYS A 60 -24.89 15.07 10.15
C LYS A 60 -24.99 14.28 8.83
N PRO A 61 -26.04 14.47 8.01
CA PRO A 61 -26.17 13.82 6.70
C PRO A 61 -24.98 14.06 5.75
N THR A 62 -24.31 15.20 5.89
CA THR A 62 -23.19 15.63 5.04
C THR A 62 -21.91 14.81 5.22
N SER A 63 -21.69 14.18 6.38
CA SER A 63 -20.48 13.36 6.62
C SER A 63 -20.55 12.01 5.90
N VAL A 64 -21.76 11.44 5.79
CA VAL A 64 -22.02 10.18 5.05
C VAL A 64 -21.75 10.33 3.56
N GLU A 65 -22.22 11.43 2.94
CA GLU A 65 -21.96 11.68 1.52
C GLU A 65 -20.47 11.96 1.27
N SER A 66 -19.81 12.71 2.16
CA SER A 66 -18.36 12.96 2.08
C SER A 66 -17.53 11.69 2.17
N LEU A 67 -17.92 10.78 3.06
CA LEU A 67 -17.33 9.45 3.19
C LEU A 67 -17.53 8.60 1.93
N ARG A 68 -18.73 8.64 1.32
CA ARG A 68 -19.02 7.93 0.08
C ARG A 68 -18.14 8.43 -1.07
N MET A 69 -18.01 9.75 -1.22
CA MET A 69 -17.11 10.36 -2.20
C MET A 69 -15.65 9.93 -2.00
N TYR A 70 -15.20 9.82 -0.74
CA TYR A 70 -13.85 9.35 -0.43
C TYR A 70 -13.63 7.88 -0.77
N ILE A 71 -14.60 7.00 -0.47
CA ILE A 71 -14.56 5.57 -0.84
C ILE A 71 -14.55 5.42 -2.36
N GLU A 72 -15.39 6.16 -3.07
CA GLU A 72 -15.43 6.15 -4.54
C GLU A 72 -14.10 6.65 -5.15
N GLY A 73 -13.50 7.69 -4.58
CA GLY A 73 -12.18 8.19 -4.96
C GLY A 73 -11.07 7.17 -4.75
N PHE A 74 -11.07 6.52 -3.57
CA PHE A 74 -10.14 5.44 -3.22
C PHE A 74 -10.27 4.23 -4.15
N GLU A 75 -11.49 3.78 -4.46
CA GLU A 75 -11.70 2.70 -5.43
C GLU A 75 -11.14 3.04 -6.81
N ARG A 76 -11.32 4.29 -7.27
CA ARG A 76 -10.77 4.71 -8.57
C ARG A 76 -9.26 4.72 -8.57
N ALA A 77 -8.62 5.09 -7.45
CA ALA A 77 -7.17 4.96 -7.28
C ALA A 77 -6.74 3.48 -7.30
N ASN A 78 -7.44 2.61 -6.57
CA ASN A 78 -7.16 1.17 -6.50
C ASN A 78 -7.49 0.40 -7.78
N LYS A 79 -8.43 0.84 -8.61
CA LYS A 79 -8.67 0.22 -9.92
C LYS A 79 -7.48 0.42 -10.88
N ARG A 80 -6.61 1.40 -10.60
CA ARG A 80 -5.34 1.54 -11.32
C ARG A 80 -4.28 0.54 -10.84
N ARG A 81 -4.51 -0.18 -9.73
CA ARG A 81 -3.58 -1.13 -9.09
C ARG A 81 -3.06 -2.24 -10.02
N ASP A 82 -3.83 -2.69 -11.00
CA ASP A 82 -3.37 -3.75 -11.91
C ASP A 82 -2.20 -3.30 -12.80
N ILE A 83 -1.97 -1.99 -12.95
CA ILE A 83 -0.76 -1.41 -13.57
C ILE A 83 0.47 -1.60 -12.66
N TYR A 84 0.28 -1.72 -11.34
CA TYR A 84 1.36 -1.73 -10.34
C TYR A 84 1.85 -3.13 -9.99
N LYS A 85 1.08 -4.20 -10.26
CA LYS A 85 1.58 -5.58 -10.10
C LYS A 85 2.80 -5.87 -10.98
N SER A 86 2.85 -5.29 -12.19
CA SER A 86 4.04 -5.35 -13.05
C SER A 86 5.21 -4.50 -12.53
N VAL A 87 4.95 -3.59 -11.59
CA VAL A 87 5.88 -2.60 -11.04
C VAL A 87 6.48 -3.07 -9.71
N GLU A 88 5.73 -3.86 -8.93
CA GLU A 88 6.20 -4.47 -7.66
C GLU A 88 7.54 -5.20 -7.82
N LYS A 89 7.69 -6.02 -8.86
CA LYS A 89 8.96 -6.74 -9.14
C LYS A 89 10.13 -5.77 -9.34
N ILE A 90 9.91 -4.64 -10.02
CA ILE A 90 10.94 -3.62 -10.28
C ILE A 90 11.32 -2.93 -8.96
N VAL A 91 10.32 -2.57 -8.15
CA VAL A 91 10.53 -1.97 -6.82
C VAL A 91 11.32 -2.94 -5.93
N TYR A 92 10.93 -4.21 -5.84
CA TYR A 92 11.64 -5.19 -5.02
C TYR A 92 13.08 -5.43 -5.48
N ASN A 93 13.32 -5.54 -6.78
CA ASN A 93 14.67 -5.63 -7.32
C ASN A 93 15.51 -4.39 -6.96
N SER A 94 14.90 -3.20 -6.99
CA SER A 94 15.56 -1.96 -6.57
C SER A 94 15.91 -1.97 -5.08
N LEU A 95 14.97 -2.39 -4.24
CA LEU A 95 15.16 -2.49 -2.80
C LEU A 95 16.23 -3.51 -2.41
N SER A 96 16.33 -4.63 -3.12
CA SER A 96 17.39 -5.64 -2.91
C SER A 96 18.81 -5.12 -3.17
N ASN A 97 18.97 -3.98 -3.86
CA ASN A 97 20.28 -3.34 -3.99
C ASN A 97 20.69 -2.55 -2.73
N LYS A 98 19.74 -2.25 -1.85
CA LYS A 98 19.93 -1.41 -0.64
C LYS A 98 19.76 -2.20 0.64
N TYR A 99 18.85 -3.16 0.64
CA TYR A 99 18.50 -4.00 1.77
C TYR A 99 18.82 -5.46 1.48
N ASN A 100 18.98 -6.23 2.56
CA ASN A 100 19.04 -7.69 2.44
C ASN A 100 17.65 -8.28 2.18
N ASP A 101 17.61 -9.53 1.72
CA ASP A 101 16.38 -10.24 1.35
C ASP A 101 15.33 -10.32 2.49
N GLN A 102 15.76 -10.42 3.74
CA GLN A 102 14.85 -10.48 4.88
C GLN A 102 14.09 -9.16 5.07
N ILE A 103 14.79 -8.03 5.02
CA ILE A 103 14.18 -6.69 5.11
C ILE A 103 13.23 -6.46 3.93
N VAL A 104 13.64 -6.80 2.70
CA VAL A 104 12.78 -6.65 1.51
C VAL A 104 11.48 -7.45 1.67
N LYS A 105 11.59 -8.68 2.18
CA LYS A 105 10.43 -9.54 2.45
C LYS A 105 9.50 -8.95 3.52
N GLU A 106 10.04 -8.39 4.59
CA GLU A 106 9.25 -7.78 5.66
C GLU A 106 8.55 -6.48 5.22
N ILE A 107 9.17 -5.70 4.32
CA ILE A 107 8.55 -4.54 3.67
C ILE A 107 7.35 -4.98 2.81
N ASP A 108 7.53 -6.01 1.97
CA ASP A 108 6.44 -6.58 1.15
C ASP A 108 5.29 -7.10 2.01
N GLU A 109 5.61 -7.79 3.12
CA GLU A 109 4.60 -8.28 4.07
C GLU A 109 3.81 -7.14 4.71
N ALA A 110 4.50 -6.08 5.19
CA ALA A 110 3.86 -4.92 5.78
C ALA A 110 2.95 -4.20 4.77
N TYR A 111 3.40 -4.03 3.53
CA TYR A 111 2.59 -3.44 2.46
C TYR A 111 1.33 -4.27 2.18
N LYS A 112 1.47 -5.59 2.05
CA LYS A 112 0.33 -6.50 1.82
C LYS A 112 -0.69 -6.42 2.95
N LYS A 113 -0.24 -6.42 4.21
CA LYS A 113 -1.12 -6.27 5.38
C LYS A 113 -1.85 -4.93 5.36
N LEU A 114 -1.16 -3.83 5.07
CA LEU A 114 -1.78 -2.50 4.94
C LEU A 114 -2.87 -2.48 3.86
N ASN A 115 -2.61 -3.09 2.71
CA ASN A 115 -3.59 -3.20 1.64
C ASN A 115 -4.81 -4.04 2.06
N VAL A 116 -4.61 -5.15 2.77
CA VAL A 116 -5.72 -5.96 3.33
C VAL A 116 -6.57 -5.13 4.30
N ILE A 117 -5.94 -4.39 5.22
CA ILE A 117 -6.63 -3.51 6.17
C ILE A 117 -7.44 -2.45 5.42
N SER A 118 -6.84 -1.79 4.42
CA SER A 118 -7.48 -0.74 3.63
C SER A 118 -8.71 -1.26 2.87
N ASN A 119 -8.58 -2.41 2.20
CA ASN A 119 -9.68 -3.05 1.47
C ASN A 119 -10.80 -3.50 2.41
N TYR A 120 -10.44 -4.09 3.55
CA TYR A 120 -11.44 -4.48 4.55
C TYR A 120 -12.25 -3.28 5.05
N LEU A 121 -11.57 -2.18 5.41
CA LEU A 121 -12.25 -0.97 5.84
C LEU A 121 -13.17 -0.46 4.73
N SER A 122 -12.69 -0.38 3.48
CA SER A 122 -13.53 -0.02 2.34
C SER A 122 -14.80 -0.89 2.24
N GLU A 123 -14.67 -2.22 2.29
CA GLU A 123 -15.81 -3.14 2.24
C GLU A 123 -16.76 -3.01 3.44
N TYR A 124 -16.20 -2.87 4.64
CA TYR A 124 -16.95 -2.75 5.88
C TYR A 124 -17.80 -1.48 5.90
N MET A 125 -17.27 -0.40 5.32
CA MET A 125 -17.98 0.88 5.16
C MET A 125 -19.09 0.81 4.12
N MET A 126 -18.91 0.03 3.04
CA MET A 126 -19.93 -0.11 1.98
C MET A 126 -21.10 -1.02 2.37
N LYS A 127 -20.84 -2.07 3.16
CA LYS A 127 -21.89 -3.05 3.54
C LYS A 127 -22.81 -2.54 4.64
N ASN A 128 -22.37 -1.61 5.48
CA ASN A 128 -23.16 -1.07 6.59
C ASN A 128 -23.76 0.29 6.22
N ASN A 129 -24.82 0.28 5.41
CA ASN A 129 -25.60 1.49 5.08
C ASN A 129 -26.39 2.06 6.27
N THR A 130 -26.40 1.36 7.41
CA THR A 130 -27.00 1.81 8.66
C THR A 130 -25.93 1.87 9.74
N TYR A 131 -25.53 3.10 10.09
CA TYR A 131 -24.56 3.43 11.13
C TYR A 131 -25.14 3.15 12.53
N SER A 132 -25.15 1.87 12.94
CA SER A 132 -25.61 1.48 14.28
C SER A 132 -24.65 1.94 15.37
N SER A 133 -25.12 2.04 16.62
CA SER A 133 -24.27 2.38 17.77
C SER A 133 -23.13 1.38 17.99
N GLU A 134 -23.35 0.11 17.66
CA GLU A 134 -22.35 -0.95 17.71
C GLU A 134 -21.26 -0.78 16.64
N PHE A 135 -21.65 -0.36 15.43
CA PHE A 135 -20.72 0.00 14.35
C PHE A 135 -19.79 1.13 14.78
N MET A 136 -20.35 2.18 15.38
CA MET A 136 -19.61 3.34 15.88
C MET A 136 -18.61 2.98 17.00
N LYS A 137 -19.00 2.08 17.90
CA LYS A 137 -18.12 1.59 18.98
C LYS A 137 -16.93 0.80 18.44
N ASN A 138 -17.15 -0.06 17.45
CA ASN A 138 -16.08 -0.86 16.83
C ASN A 138 -15.07 0.01 16.06
N ILE A 139 -15.56 1.04 15.36
CA ILE A 139 -14.71 2.02 14.67
C ILE A 139 -13.88 2.85 15.66
N THR A 140 -14.45 3.20 16.82
CA THR A 140 -13.73 3.95 17.86
C THR A 140 -12.55 3.15 18.43
N ASN A 141 -12.69 1.83 18.62
CA ASN A 141 -11.58 0.98 19.07
C ASN A 141 -10.50 0.79 17.98
N LEU A 142 -10.89 0.78 16.71
CA LEU A 142 -9.95 0.73 15.58
C LEU A 142 -9.16 2.05 15.43
N ARG A 143 -9.78 3.19 15.78
CA ARG A 143 -9.17 4.53 15.71
C ARG A 143 -7.85 4.63 16.46
N GLU A 144 -7.82 4.24 17.74
CA GLU A 144 -6.63 4.40 18.57
C GLU A 144 -5.47 3.52 18.08
N ASN A 145 -5.78 2.30 17.65
CA ASN A 145 -4.77 1.40 17.10
C ASN A 145 -4.19 1.92 15.77
N ILE A 146 -5.02 2.52 14.93
CA ILE A 146 -4.59 3.09 13.65
C ILE A 146 -3.81 4.39 13.85
N LYS A 147 -4.22 5.24 14.80
CA LYS A 147 -3.49 6.46 15.16
C LYS A 147 -2.03 6.18 15.51
N ASN A 148 -1.78 5.08 16.22
CA ASN A 148 -0.42 4.64 16.60
C ASN A 148 0.35 3.99 15.43
N LEU A 149 -0.36 3.53 14.40
CA LEU A 149 0.24 2.93 13.21
C LEU A 149 0.67 3.98 12.18
N LEU A 150 -0.05 5.11 12.10
CA LEU A 150 0.20 6.14 11.07
C LEU A 150 1.63 6.67 11.02
N PRO A 151 2.26 7.06 12.15
CA PRO A 151 3.65 7.53 12.13
C PRO A 151 4.65 6.46 11.69
N LYS A 152 4.28 5.18 11.73
CA LYS A 152 5.12 4.07 11.27
C LYS A 152 4.92 3.80 9.78
N ILE A 153 3.78 4.15 9.20
CA ILE A 153 3.55 3.95 7.77
C ILE A 153 4.07 5.15 6.97
N TYR A 154 3.84 6.36 7.47
CA TYR A 154 4.10 7.59 6.73
C TYR A 154 4.90 8.59 7.59
N PRO A 155 5.95 9.23 7.02
CA PRO A 155 6.75 10.20 7.74
C PRO A 155 5.92 11.44 8.08
N GLN A 156 6.11 11.96 9.30
CA GLN A 156 5.44 13.20 9.69
C GLN A 156 6.26 14.44 9.35
N ASN A 157 7.59 14.33 9.32
CA ASN A 157 8.47 15.50 9.22
C ASN A 157 9.67 15.33 8.28
N ASP A 158 10.23 14.11 8.12
CA ASP A 158 11.49 13.91 7.38
C ASP A 158 11.46 12.65 6.48
N ASN A 159 12.11 12.75 5.32
CA ASN A 159 12.38 11.62 4.42
C ASN A 159 13.38 10.62 5.01
N LYS A 160 14.10 11.02 6.06
CA LYS A 160 15.00 10.16 6.82
C LYS A 160 14.29 9.29 7.85
N ASP A 161 13.10 9.66 8.32
CA ASP A 161 12.38 8.90 9.36
C ASP A 161 12.20 7.44 8.95
N ILE A 162 12.43 6.51 9.88
CA ILE A 162 12.15 5.09 9.60
C ILE A 162 10.65 4.81 9.54
N THR A 163 10.12 4.76 8.33
CA THR A 163 8.70 4.51 8.03
C THR A 163 8.56 3.57 6.84
N LEU A 164 7.41 2.90 6.70
CA LEU A 164 7.15 2.04 5.54
C LEU A 164 7.27 2.81 4.21
N TYR A 165 6.80 4.06 4.17
CA TYR A 165 6.93 4.93 3.01
C TYR A 165 8.40 5.21 2.68
N ASN A 166 9.22 5.66 3.65
CA ASN A 166 10.63 6.02 3.39
C ASN A 166 11.50 4.79 3.08
N LEU A 167 11.22 3.64 3.70
CA LEU A 167 11.87 2.37 3.37
C LEU A 167 11.66 1.96 1.91
N ILE A 168 10.62 2.48 1.25
CA ILE A 168 10.35 2.25 -0.17
C ILE A 168 10.89 3.43 -1.00
N ALA A 169 10.50 4.65 -0.67
CA ALA A 169 10.70 5.86 -1.48
C ALA A 169 12.12 6.44 -1.40
N HIS A 170 12.74 6.33 -0.23
CA HIS A 170 14.00 6.99 0.15
C HIS A 170 14.94 6.00 0.85
N PRO A 171 15.21 4.82 0.26
CA PRO A 171 15.93 3.78 0.97
C PRO A 171 17.37 4.17 1.28
N GLU A 172 18.00 5.02 0.45
CA GLU A 172 19.32 5.61 0.69
C GLU A 172 19.35 6.43 1.97
N ASP A 173 18.38 7.34 2.15
CA ASP A 173 18.32 8.23 3.30
C ASP A 173 18.14 7.45 4.61
N VAL A 174 17.37 6.36 4.58
CA VAL A 174 17.13 5.51 5.75
C VAL A 174 18.37 4.68 6.14
N VAL A 175 19.09 4.10 5.17
CA VAL A 175 20.28 3.28 5.47
C VAL A 175 21.50 4.10 5.90
N GLU A 176 21.53 5.38 5.57
CA GLU A 176 22.55 6.31 6.08
C GLU A 176 22.36 6.61 7.58
N GLU A 177 21.11 6.65 8.04
CA GLU A 177 20.76 7.05 9.41
C GLU A 177 20.59 5.86 10.37
N TYR A 178 20.04 4.74 9.88
CA TYR A 178 19.65 3.61 10.72
C TYR A 178 20.46 2.34 10.41
N SER A 179 20.85 1.64 11.47
CA SER A 179 21.46 0.32 11.36
C SER A 179 20.44 -0.71 10.85
N LYS A 180 20.98 -1.79 10.28
CA LYS A 180 20.20 -2.94 9.83
C LYS A 180 19.27 -3.47 10.95
N GLU A 181 19.80 -3.62 12.16
CA GLU A 181 19.08 -4.16 13.31
C GLU A 181 17.93 -3.24 13.74
N GLN A 182 18.12 -1.91 13.65
CA GLN A 182 17.06 -0.94 13.92
C GLN A 182 15.93 -1.05 12.90
N ILE A 183 16.28 -1.27 11.62
CA ILE A 183 15.30 -1.46 10.55
C ILE A 183 14.49 -2.74 10.75
N GLU A 184 15.15 -3.85 11.07
CA GLU A 184 14.49 -5.13 11.37
C GLU A 184 13.58 -5.04 12.60
N GLN A 185 14.04 -4.38 13.67
CA GLN A 185 13.24 -4.18 14.88
C GLN A 185 12.00 -3.31 14.61
N PHE A 186 12.15 -2.27 13.79
CA PHE A 186 11.05 -1.43 13.35
C PHE A 186 10.02 -2.24 12.54
N LEU A 187 10.46 -3.01 11.54
CA LEU A 187 9.58 -3.82 10.69
C LEU A 187 8.85 -4.90 11.48
N THR A 188 9.53 -5.53 12.44
CA THR A 188 8.91 -6.46 13.40
C THR A 188 7.78 -5.79 14.18
N THR A 189 8.02 -4.57 14.68
CA THR A 189 7.04 -3.79 15.45
C THR A 189 5.87 -3.33 14.59
N LEU A 190 6.15 -2.89 13.35
CA LEU A 190 5.16 -2.49 12.36
C LEU A 190 4.22 -3.66 12.02
N ASN A 191 4.80 -4.79 11.62
CA ASN A 191 4.05 -5.99 11.26
C ASN A 191 3.20 -6.51 12.43
N SER A 192 3.76 -6.54 13.64
CA SER A 192 3.00 -6.91 14.84
C SER A 192 1.81 -5.98 15.11
N SER A 193 1.98 -4.67 14.84
CA SER A 193 0.89 -3.69 15.00
C SER A 193 -0.22 -3.90 13.95
N MET A 194 0.15 -4.24 12.72
CA MET A 194 -0.80 -4.58 11.66
C MET A 194 -1.52 -5.91 11.92
N ASP A 195 -0.80 -6.93 12.41
CA ASP A 195 -1.40 -8.22 12.79
C ASP A 195 -2.40 -8.06 13.93
N HIS A 196 -2.11 -7.21 14.90
CA HIS A 196 -3.07 -6.88 15.95
C HIS A 196 -4.38 -6.31 15.39
N LEU A 197 -4.31 -5.38 14.43
CA LEU A 197 -5.47 -4.82 13.74
C LEU A 197 -6.26 -5.86 12.94
N LEU A 198 -5.56 -6.73 12.21
CA LEU A 198 -6.18 -7.83 11.44
C LEU A 198 -6.87 -8.85 12.37
N ASN A 199 -6.28 -9.14 13.52
CA ASN A 199 -6.88 -10.03 14.53
C ASN A 199 -8.14 -9.42 15.17
N ILE A 200 -8.14 -8.10 15.43
CA ILE A 200 -9.34 -7.37 15.85
C ILE A 200 -10.44 -7.54 14.80
N GLN A 201 -10.11 -7.38 13.51
CA GLN A 201 -11.04 -7.61 12.41
C GLN A 201 -11.62 -9.04 12.39
N GLU A 202 -10.79 -10.07 12.56
CA GLU A 202 -11.26 -11.46 12.49
C GLU A 202 -12.28 -11.80 13.57
N LYS A 203 -12.04 -11.33 14.81
CA LYS A 203 -12.99 -11.52 15.92
C LYS A 203 -14.38 -10.93 15.61
N TYR A 204 -14.43 -9.77 14.96
CA TYR A 204 -15.70 -9.15 14.56
C TYR A 204 -16.43 -9.88 13.40
N LYS A 205 -15.73 -10.73 12.63
CA LYS A 205 -16.35 -11.57 11.59
C LYS A 205 -16.95 -12.86 12.17
N THR A 206 -16.37 -13.43 13.21
CA THR A 206 -16.78 -14.71 13.80
C THR A 206 -17.90 -14.59 14.81
N GLU A 207 -18.00 -13.47 15.54
CA GLU A 207 -19.11 -13.21 16.48
C GLU A 207 -20.48 -12.97 15.80
N LYS A 208 -20.52 -12.91 14.46
CA LYS A 208 -21.75 -12.77 13.64
C LYS A 208 -22.25 -14.09 13.02
N LYS A 209 -21.67 -15.24 13.38
CA LYS A 209 -22.17 -16.57 13.00
C LYS A 209 -22.83 -17.25 14.20
#